data_AF-A0A2P5AYC1-F1
#
_entry.id   AF-A0A2P5AYC1-F1
#
_cell.length_a   1.000
_cell.length_b   1.000
_cell.length_c   1.000
_cell.angle_alpha   90.00
_cell.angle_beta   90.00
_cell.angle_gamma   90.00
#
_symmetry.space_group_name_H-M   'P 1'
#
loop_
_entity.id
_entity.type
_entity.pdbx_description
1 polymer ?
#
loop_
_entity_poly.entity_id
_entity_poly.type
_entity_poly.pdbx_seq_one_letter_code
_entity_poly.pdbx_strand_id
1 'polypeptide(L)'
;MKYRYAMVCSSNQNRSMEAHSLLKRQGFDVSSYGTGAHVKLPGPSLREPNVYGFGTPYKHMFDDLRRKDPELYKRNGILPMLKRNSTVKTAPQRWQDNAADGTFDVVFTFEEKVFDMVIEGVIKFDPLIGDQEKLENCVVVISDSTYVLFVHNLTTADLHTREHVLMKSVLVINLEVKDNHEEAAVGARLALDLCQEIEETEMWEDSIDDVVAAFEKQHRRKLLYSISFY
;
A
#
# COMPACT_ATOMS: atom_id res chain seq x y z
N MET A 1 10.76 -15.16 2.45
CA MET A 1 9.99 -13.95 2.73
C MET A 1 8.88 -14.33 3.67
N LYS A 2 8.93 -13.73 4.86
CA LYS A 2 8.04 -13.96 6.00
C LYS A 2 6.76 -13.14 5.85
N TYR A 3 6.85 -11.96 5.24
CA TYR A 3 5.77 -10.99 5.20
C TYR A 3 5.17 -10.84 3.81
N ARG A 4 3.89 -10.49 3.80
CA ARG A 4 3.14 -10.14 2.60
C ARG A 4 3.01 -8.63 2.47
N TYR A 5 3.42 -8.11 1.33
CA TYR A 5 3.56 -6.68 1.09
C TYR A 5 2.48 -6.14 0.14
N ALA A 6 2.00 -4.92 0.40
CA ALA A 6 1.22 -4.15 -0.56
C ALA A 6 1.91 -2.83 -0.92
N MET A 7 1.96 -2.52 -2.22
CA MET A 7 2.49 -1.25 -2.74
C MET A 7 1.33 -0.40 -3.27
N VAL A 8 1.08 0.77 -2.70
CA VAL A 8 -0.13 1.55 -2.97
C VAL A 8 0.20 2.97 -3.44
N CYS A 9 -0.37 3.37 -4.57
CA CYS A 9 -0.31 4.77 -5.03
C CYS A 9 -1.70 5.25 -5.44
N SER A 10 -1.81 6.34 -6.21
CA SER A 10 -3.12 6.85 -6.64
C SER A 10 -3.79 5.97 -7.72
N SER A 11 -3.10 5.72 -8.84
CA SER A 11 -3.69 5.09 -10.04
C SER A 11 -3.25 3.65 -10.31
N ASN A 12 -2.41 3.05 -9.44
CA ASN A 12 -1.77 1.75 -9.69
C ASN A 12 -1.04 1.70 -11.06
N GLN A 13 -0.37 2.78 -11.46
CA GLN A 13 0.30 2.88 -12.78
C GLN A 13 1.81 2.97 -12.68
N ASN A 14 2.33 3.94 -11.93
CA ASN A 14 3.75 4.28 -11.92
C ASN A 14 4.45 3.74 -10.65
N ARG A 15 4.49 4.54 -9.58
CA ARG A 15 5.21 4.28 -8.31
C ARG A 15 4.97 2.87 -7.74
N SER A 16 3.72 2.50 -7.47
CA SER A 16 3.41 1.18 -6.89
C SER A 16 3.72 0.00 -7.81
N MET A 17 3.61 0.18 -9.13
CA MET A 17 3.91 -0.88 -10.09
C MET A 17 5.40 -1.03 -10.37
N GLU A 18 6.17 0.05 -10.30
CA GLU A 18 7.63 -0.01 -10.37
C GLU A 18 8.18 -0.76 -9.15
N ALA A 19 7.69 -0.44 -7.94
CA ALA A 19 8.01 -1.16 -6.71
C ALA A 19 7.57 -2.63 -6.77
N HIS A 20 6.31 -2.93 -7.13
CA HIS A 20 5.83 -4.31 -7.29
C HIS A 20 6.71 -5.09 -8.27
N SER A 21 6.99 -4.53 -9.45
CA SER A 21 7.82 -5.19 -10.47
C SER A 21 9.21 -5.54 -9.92
N LEU A 22 9.83 -4.65 -9.15
CA LEU A 22 11.13 -4.89 -8.54
C LEU A 22 11.07 -5.93 -7.43
N LEU A 23 10.18 -5.79 -6.45
CA LEU A 23 10.04 -6.71 -5.33
C LEU A 23 9.69 -8.13 -5.80
N LYS A 24 8.79 -8.25 -6.77
CA LYS A 24 8.41 -9.55 -7.36
C LYS A 24 9.60 -10.25 -8.02
N ARG A 25 10.51 -9.51 -8.69
CA ARG A 25 11.75 -10.07 -9.23
C ARG A 25 12.72 -10.56 -8.15
N GLN A 26 12.64 -9.99 -6.96
CA GLN A 26 13.43 -10.40 -5.79
C GLN A 26 12.75 -11.51 -4.96
N GLY A 27 11.60 -12.03 -5.40
CA GLY A 27 10.91 -13.15 -4.76
C GLY A 27 10.03 -12.79 -3.57
N PHE A 28 9.70 -11.51 -3.37
CA PHE A 28 8.75 -11.07 -2.35
C PHE A 28 7.31 -11.46 -2.71
N ASP A 29 6.53 -11.83 -1.69
CA ASP A 29 5.07 -11.89 -1.81
C ASP A 29 4.53 -10.46 -1.77
N VAL A 30 4.24 -9.92 -2.95
CA VAL A 30 3.89 -8.52 -3.13
C VAL A 30 2.67 -8.35 -4.02
N SER A 31 1.75 -7.50 -3.58
CA SER A 31 0.63 -6.99 -4.36
C SER A 31 0.72 -5.47 -4.53
N SER A 32 -0.09 -4.89 -5.40
CA SER A 32 -0.12 -3.43 -5.55
C SER A 32 -1.50 -2.89 -5.89
N TYR A 33 -1.78 -1.66 -5.50
CA TYR A 33 -3.10 -1.04 -5.59
C TYR A 33 -3.05 0.44 -5.93
N GLY A 34 -4.23 0.99 -6.22
CA GLY A 34 -4.52 2.41 -6.37
C GLY A 34 -5.65 2.85 -5.44
N THR A 35 -5.58 4.02 -4.81
CA THR A 35 -6.69 4.54 -3.99
C THR A 35 -7.62 5.51 -4.71
N GLY A 36 -7.23 5.97 -5.91
CA GLY A 36 -7.99 6.95 -6.69
C GLY A 36 -9.40 6.46 -7.05
N ALA A 37 -10.25 7.41 -7.45
CA ALA A 37 -11.56 7.06 -8.01
C ALA A 37 -11.44 6.42 -9.42
N HIS A 38 -10.44 6.86 -10.19
CA HIS A 38 -10.17 6.41 -11.54
C HIS A 38 -8.67 6.30 -11.77
N VAL A 39 -8.29 5.50 -12.75
CA VAL A 39 -6.92 5.41 -13.25
C VAL A 39 -6.68 6.59 -14.19
N LYS A 40 -5.70 7.44 -13.86
CA LYS A 40 -5.34 8.61 -14.68
C LYS A 40 -3.94 8.46 -15.25
N LEU A 41 -3.79 8.74 -16.54
CA LEU A 41 -2.51 8.82 -17.25
C LEU A 41 -2.39 10.18 -17.94
N PRO A 42 -1.19 10.78 -18.01
CA PRO A 42 -0.98 12.01 -18.78
C PRO A 42 -1.46 11.87 -20.23
N GLY A 43 -2.06 12.92 -20.78
CA GLY A 43 -2.45 13.01 -22.19
C GLY A 43 -1.73 14.16 -22.92
N PRO A 44 -2.27 14.66 -24.03
CA PRO A 44 -1.64 15.72 -24.83
C PRO A 44 -1.43 17.03 -24.07
N SER A 45 -2.27 17.32 -23.07
CA SER A 45 -2.18 18.49 -22.21
C SER A 45 -2.59 18.15 -20.77
N LEU A 46 -2.28 19.06 -19.83
CA LEU A 46 -2.69 18.91 -18.42
C LEU A 46 -4.21 18.85 -18.23
N ARG A 47 -4.99 19.39 -19.18
CA ARG A 47 -6.46 19.42 -19.14
C ARG A 47 -7.11 18.22 -19.80
N GLU A 48 -6.33 17.40 -20.50
CA GLU A 48 -6.81 16.27 -21.30
C GLU A 48 -6.12 14.97 -20.87
N PRO A 49 -6.29 14.52 -19.60
CA PRO A 49 -5.74 13.25 -19.16
C PRO A 49 -6.50 12.08 -19.80
N ASN A 50 -5.81 10.95 -19.95
CA ASN A 50 -6.46 9.69 -20.27
C ASN A 50 -7.00 9.08 -18.98
N VAL A 51 -8.30 8.80 -18.94
CA VAL A 51 -8.99 8.28 -17.75
C VAL A 51 -9.59 6.92 -18.06
N TYR A 52 -9.36 5.96 -17.17
CA TYR A 52 -9.88 4.60 -17.26
C TYR A 52 -10.48 4.15 -15.93
N GLY A 53 -11.37 3.16 -15.97
CA GLY A 53 -11.81 2.45 -14.77
C GLY A 53 -10.73 1.50 -14.26
N PHE A 54 -10.68 1.30 -12.94
CA PHE A 54 -9.97 0.16 -12.36
C PHE A 54 -10.52 -1.16 -12.94
N GLY A 55 -9.66 -2.17 -13.07
CA GLY A 55 -9.98 -3.42 -13.76
C GLY A 55 -9.81 -3.39 -15.28
N THR A 56 -9.62 -2.22 -15.91
CA THR A 56 -9.29 -2.14 -17.35
C THR A 56 -7.91 -2.77 -17.59
N PRO A 57 -7.76 -3.79 -18.46
CA PRO A 57 -6.45 -4.43 -18.66
C PRO A 57 -5.38 -3.45 -19.18
N TYR A 58 -4.15 -3.54 -18.67
CA TYR A 58 -3.05 -2.66 -19.11
C TYR A 58 -2.75 -2.80 -20.60
N LYS A 59 -2.93 -4.01 -21.16
CA LYS A 59 -2.82 -4.25 -22.60
C LYS A 59 -3.84 -3.44 -23.40
N HIS A 60 -5.08 -3.34 -22.91
CA HIS A 60 -6.10 -2.52 -23.56
C HIS A 60 -5.73 -1.04 -23.52
N MET A 61 -5.28 -0.52 -22.37
CA MET A 61 -4.79 0.87 -22.27
C MET A 61 -3.62 1.12 -23.23
N PHE A 62 -2.68 0.17 -23.34
CA PHE A 62 -1.55 0.26 -24.25
C PHE A 62 -2.00 0.37 -25.70
N ASP A 63 -2.92 -0.49 -26.13
CA ASP A 63 -3.44 -0.51 -27.49
C ASP A 63 -4.26 0.75 -27.82
N ASP A 64 -5.02 1.27 -26.85
CA ASP A 64 -5.76 2.53 -26.99
C ASP A 64 -4.82 3.73 -27.19
N LEU A 65 -3.86 3.91 -26.29
CA LEU A 65 -2.91 5.03 -26.36
C LEU A 65 -2.01 4.95 -27.60
N ARG A 66 -1.56 3.75 -27.96
CA ARG A 66 -0.77 3.53 -29.18
C ARG A 66 -1.54 3.92 -30.44
N ARG A 67 -2.87 3.72 -30.47
CA ARG A 67 -3.72 4.12 -31.60
C ARG A 67 -3.96 5.62 -31.63
N LYS A 68 -4.07 6.27 -30.46
CA LYS A 68 -4.31 7.72 -30.34
C LYS A 68 -3.11 8.54 -30.78
N ASP A 69 -1.93 8.29 -30.21
CA ASP A 69 -0.70 9.02 -30.55
C ASP A 69 0.56 8.22 -30.12
N PRO A 70 1.09 7.34 -30.99
CA PRO A 70 2.20 6.46 -30.63
C PRO A 70 3.48 7.25 -30.29
N GLU A 71 3.72 8.39 -30.92
CA GLU A 71 4.96 9.16 -30.71
C GLU A 71 4.93 9.92 -29.38
N LEU A 72 3.80 10.53 -29.01
CA LEU A 72 3.63 11.16 -27.71
C LEU A 72 3.81 10.14 -26.57
N TYR A 73 3.09 9.02 -26.62
CA TYR A 73 3.08 8.06 -25.52
C TYR A 73 4.33 7.18 -25.45
N LYS A 74 5.12 7.12 -26.53
CA LYS A 74 6.48 6.58 -26.50
C LYS A 74 7.44 7.59 -25.87
N ARG A 75 7.39 8.86 -26.29
CA ARG A 75 8.29 9.92 -25.81
C ARG A 75 8.13 10.23 -24.32
N ASN A 76 6.90 10.22 -23.79
CA ASN A 76 6.64 10.45 -22.37
C ASN A 76 6.73 9.19 -21.49
N GLY A 77 7.13 8.05 -22.07
CA GLY A 77 7.36 6.80 -21.35
C GLY A 77 6.10 6.00 -20.95
N ILE A 78 4.89 6.43 -21.33
CA ILE A 78 3.66 5.74 -20.94
C ILE A 78 3.51 4.36 -21.60
N LEU A 79 3.85 4.21 -22.89
CA LEU A 79 3.79 2.91 -23.56
C LEU A 79 4.78 1.89 -22.94
N PRO A 80 6.07 2.23 -22.72
CA PRO A 80 6.98 1.37 -21.96
C PRO A 80 6.46 1.00 -20.56
N MET A 81 5.91 1.97 -19.81
CA MET A 81 5.33 1.75 -18.48
C MET A 81 4.15 0.78 -18.52
N LEU A 82 3.21 0.94 -19.44
CA LEU A 82 2.07 0.03 -19.60
C LEU A 82 2.51 -1.38 -20.02
N LYS A 83 3.54 -1.48 -20.86
CA LYS A 83 4.15 -2.76 -21.22
C LYS A 83 4.72 -3.45 -19.97
N ARG A 84 5.50 -2.74 -19.14
CA ARG A 84 5.98 -3.25 -17.83
C ARG A 84 4.81 -3.72 -16.97
N ASN A 85 3.76 -2.92 -16.84
CA ASN A 85 2.61 -3.25 -16.00
C ASN A 85 1.93 -4.55 -16.42
N SER A 86 1.77 -4.75 -17.73
CA SER A 86 1.17 -5.96 -18.29
C SER A 86 1.95 -7.25 -18.03
N THR A 87 3.25 -7.17 -17.75
CA THR A 87 4.06 -8.35 -17.35
C THR A 87 3.97 -8.65 -15.86
N VAL A 88 3.50 -7.69 -15.05
CA VAL A 88 3.39 -7.84 -13.60
C VAL A 88 2.02 -8.40 -13.23
N LYS A 89 0.94 -7.79 -13.76
CA LYS A 89 -0.46 -8.22 -13.56
C LYS A 89 -1.37 -7.70 -14.68
N THR A 90 -2.60 -8.23 -14.76
CA THR A 90 -3.53 -7.95 -15.87
C THR A 90 -4.05 -6.51 -15.90
N ALA A 91 -4.47 -5.98 -14.75
CA ALA A 91 -5.17 -4.70 -14.65
C ALA A 91 -4.81 -3.96 -13.34
N PRO A 92 -4.92 -2.63 -13.28
CA PRO A 92 -4.84 -1.88 -12.03
C PRO A 92 -6.00 -2.27 -11.12
N GLN A 93 -5.69 -2.46 -9.84
CA GLN A 93 -6.65 -2.83 -8.81
C GLN A 93 -6.81 -1.68 -7.83
N ARG A 94 -8.01 -1.54 -7.28
CA ARG A 94 -8.34 -0.48 -6.35
C ARG A 94 -8.21 -0.99 -4.91
N TRP A 95 -7.57 -0.21 -4.04
CA TRP A 95 -7.31 -0.59 -2.65
C TRP A 95 -8.62 -0.88 -1.90
N GLN A 96 -9.62 -0.03 -2.08
CA GLN A 96 -10.91 -0.15 -1.41
C GLN A 96 -11.69 -1.43 -1.79
N ASP A 97 -11.30 -2.12 -2.86
CA ASP A 97 -11.98 -3.30 -3.39
C ASP A 97 -11.12 -4.57 -3.23
N ASN A 98 -10.09 -4.55 -2.36
CA ASN A 98 -9.08 -5.62 -2.23
C ASN A 98 -9.45 -6.74 -1.24
N ALA A 99 -10.67 -6.76 -0.70
CA ALA A 99 -11.11 -7.72 0.33
C ALA A 99 -10.78 -9.18 -0.01
N ALA A 100 -10.99 -9.55 -1.28
CA ALA A 100 -10.77 -10.90 -1.78
C ALA A 100 -9.27 -11.29 -1.82
N ASP A 101 -8.37 -10.33 -1.81
CA ASP A 101 -6.93 -10.57 -1.82
C ASP A 101 -6.42 -10.93 -0.41
N GLY A 102 -7.21 -10.78 0.66
CA GLY A 102 -6.81 -11.07 2.04
C GLY A 102 -5.95 -9.97 2.68
N THR A 103 -5.34 -10.27 3.84
CA THR A 103 -4.58 -9.29 4.63
C THR A 103 -3.12 -9.17 4.21
N PHE A 104 -2.49 -8.05 4.57
CA PHE A 104 -1.07 -7.76 4.37
C PHE A 104 -0.39 -7.59 5.74
N ASP A 105 0.92 -7.81 5.79
CA ASP A 105 1.69 -7.54 7.01
C ASP A 105 2.29 -6.13 6.95
N VAL A 106 2.72 -5.71 5.75
CA VAL A 106 3.30 -4.38 5.52
C VAL A 106 2.72 -3.73 4.26
N VAL A 107 2.28 -2.48 4.38
CA VAL A 107 1.71 -1.68 3.30
C VAL A 107 2.55 -0.42 3.09
N PHE A 108 3.08 -0.26 1.89
CA PHE A 108 3.78 0.95 1.46
C PHE A 108 2.85 1.88 0.69
N THR A 109 2.85 3.15 1.06
CA THR A 109 2.23 4.24 0.29
C THR A 109 3.30 5.18 -0.25
N PHE A 110 3.01 5.83 -1.38
CA PHE A 110 3.99 6.68 -2.09
C PHE A 110 3.61 8.17 -2.14
N GLU A 111 2.59 8.57 -1.39
CA GLU A 111 2.17 9.94 -1.15
C GLU A 111 1.30 9.99 0.11
N GLU A 112 1.43 11.04 0.91
CA GLU A 112 0.69 11.21 2.18
C GLU A 112 -0.83 11.08 2.01
N LYS A 113 -1.40 11.63 0.94
CA LYS A 113 -2.84 11.47 0.66
C LYS A 113 -3.26 10.00 0.47
N VAL A 114 -2.38 9.17 -0.11
CA VAL A 114 -2.64 7.73 -0.27
C VAL A 114 -2.50 7.03 1.08
N PHE A 115 -1.56 7.45 1.93
CA PHE A 115 -1.43 6.97 3.30
C PHE A 115 -2.74 7.10 4.06
N ASP A 116 -3.32 8.31 4.10
CA ASP A 116 -4.59 8.57 4.79
C ASP A 116 -5.72 7.66 4.27
N MET A 117 -5.84 7.55 2.95
CA MET A 117 -6.87 6.69 2.33
C MET A 117 -6.66 5.19 2.59
N VAL A 118 -5.41 4.76 2.76
CA VAL A 118 -5.08 3.38 3.13
C VAL A 118 -5.47 3.11 4.57
N ILE A 119 -5.10 4.00 5.50
CA ILE A 119 -5.47 3.90 6.92
C ILE A 119 -6.99 3.86 7.08
N GLU A 120 -7.72 4.77 6.45
CA GLU A 120 -9.19 4.75 6.44
C GLU A 120 -9.76 3.46 5.84
N GLY A 121 -9.09 2.88 4.84
CA GLY A 121 -9.50 1.65 4.20
C GLY A 121 -9.29 0.42 5.08
N VAL A 122 -8.15 0.33 5.77
CA VAL A 122 -7.85 -0.76 6.72
C VAL A 122 -8.85 -0.74 7.87
N ILE A 123 -9.16 0.43 8.42
CA ILE A 123 -10.12 0.59 9.52
C ILE A 123 -11.56 0.15 9.13
N LYS A 124 -11.90 0.13 7.84
CA LYS A 124 -13.26 -0.27 7.39
C LYS A 124 -13.46 -1.78 7.22
N PHE A 125 -12.41 -2.58 7.34
CA PHE A 125 -12.50 -4.04 7.19
C PHE A 125 -12.91 -4.78 8.46
N ASP A 126 -13.07 -4.08 9.58
CA ASP A 126 -13.56 -4.69 10.81
C ASP A 126 -15.08 -4.95 10.72
N PRO A 127 -15.54 -6.22 10.76
CA PRO A 127 -16.95 -6.57 10.80
C PRO A 127 -17.70 -6.06 12.05
N LEU A 128 -16.99 -5.58 13.08
CA LEU A 128 -17.51 -4.98 14.30
C LEU A 128 -17.64 -3.44 14.19
N ILE A 129 -17.04 -2.81 13.17
CA ILE A 129 -17.12 -1.36 12.86
C ILE A 129 -18.40 -1.06 12.04
N GLY A 130 -19.51 -1.68 12.41
CA GLY A 130 -20.85 -1.22 12.03
C GLY A 130 -21.32 -0.02 12.87
N ASP A 131 -20.73 0.17 14.06
CA ASP A 131 -21.06 1.23 15.02
C ASP A 131 -19.78 1.98 15.42
N GLN A 132 -19.46 3.08 14.72
CA GLN A 132 -18.33 3.96 15.09
C GLN A 132 -18.41 4.49 16.54
N GLU A 133 -19.61 4.55 17.14
CA GLU A 133 -19.81 4.98 18.54
C GLU A 133 -19.18 4.03 19.57
N LYS A 134 -18.91 2.75 19.24
CA LYS A 134 -18.48 1.78 20.26
C LYS A 134 -16.97 1.81 20.55
N LEU A 135 -16.16 2.47 19.72
CA LEU A 135 -14.70 2.52 19.87
C LEU A 135 -14.20 3.56 20.88
N GLU A 136 -14.99 4.59 21.21
CA GLU A 136 -14.59 5.63 22.18
C GLU A 136 -14.31 5.06 23.59
N ASN A 137 -14.79 3.84 23.89
CA ASN A 137 -14.63 3.16 25.18
C ASN A 137 -13.94 1.79 25.08
N CYS A 138 -13.10 1.57 24.08
CA CYS A 138 -12.32 0.33 23.97
C CYS A 138 -10.95 0.44 24.66
N VAL A 139 -10.60 -0.58 25.45
CA VAL A 139 -9.23 -0.79 25.94
C VAL A 139 -8.54 -1.76 24.99
N VAL A 140 -7.41 -1.34 24.42
CA VAL A 140 -6.48 -2.15 23.63
C VAL A 140 -5.59 -2.92 24.61
N VAL A 141 -5.71 -4.24 24.64
CA VAL A 141 -4.78 -5.11 25.37
C VAL A 141 -3.92 -5.85 24.36
N ILE A 142 -2.62 -5.62 24.38
CA ILE A 142 -1.67 -6.35 23.55
C ILE A 142 -1.41 -7.69 24.23
N SER A 143 -1.83 -8.81 23.64
CA SER A 143 -1.39 -10.14 24.08
C SER A 143 -0.37 -10.69 23.08
N ASP A 144 0.81 -11.05 23.60
CA ASP A 144 1.86 -11.80 22.89
C ASP A 144 2.34 -11.17 21.57
N SER A 145 2.43 -9.83 21.54
CA SER A 145 2.91 -8.97 20.42
C SER A 145 2.22 -9.13 19.06
N THR A 146 1.32 -10.11 18.93
CA THR A 146 0.74 -10.54 17.65
C THR A 146 -0.73 -10.15 17.53
N TYR A 147 -1.41 -9.92 18.65
CA TYR A 147 -2.85 -9.67 18.66
C TYR A 147 -3.22 -8.52 19.60
N VAL A 148 -4.08 -7.64 19.08
CA VAL A 148 -4.77 -6.64 19.88
C VAL A 148 -6.16 -7.15 20.24
N LEU A 149 -6.42 -7.19 21.53
CA LEU A 149 -7.73 -7.44 22.12
C LEU A 149 -8.44 -6.10 22.31
N PHE A 150 -9.59 -5.94 21.66
CA PHE A 150 -10.52 -4.85 21.97
C PHE A 150 -11.52 -5.32 23.03
N VAL A 151 -11.59 -4.61 24.16
CA VAL A 151 -12.64 -4.85 25.16
C VAL A 151 -13.51 -3.60 25.33
N HIS A 152 -14.79 -3.71 24.97
CA HIS A 152 -15.77 -2.65 25.15
C HIS A 152 -16.13 -2.48 26.64
N ASN A 153 -16.11 -1.23 27.15
CA ASN A 153 -16.67 -0.82 28.44
C ASN A 153 -16.17 -1.65 29.65
N LEU A 154 -14.89 -1.53 30.04
CA LEU A 154 -14.35 -2.16 31.25
C LEU A 154 -13.79 -1.21 32.30
N THR A 155 -14.19 -1.48 33.55
CA THR A 155 -13.35 -1.27 34.73
C THR A 155 -12.36 -2.43 34.83
N THR A 156 -11.20 -2.23 35.46
CA THR A 156 -10.03 -3.15 35.50
C THR A 156 -10.30 -4.58 35.98
N ALA A 157 -11.49 -4.90 36.50
CA ALA A 157 -11.84 -6.20 37.05
C ALA A 157 -12.28 -7.27 36.02
N ASP A 158 -12.56 -6.88 34.77
CA ASP A 158 -13.34 -7.70 33.83
C ASP A 158 -12.50 -8.32 32.67
N LEU A 159 -11.18 -8.17 32.64
CA LEU A 159 -10.33 -8.58 31.50
C LEU A 159 -10.42 -10.09 31.16
N HIS A 160 -10.78 -10.93 32.12
CA HIS A 160 -10.74 -12.39 31.97
C HIS A 160 -12.10 -13.06 31.64
N THR A 161 -13.19 -12.29 31.55
CA THR A 161 -14.56 -12.85 31.47
C THR A 161 -15.38 -12.44 30.25
N ARG A 162 -14.86 -11.58 29.37
CA ARG A 162 -15.57 -11.12 28.15
C ARG A 162 -15.01 -11.76 26.89
N GLU A 163 -15.81 -11.78 25.83
CA GLU A 163 -15.37 -12.25 24.50
C GLU A 163 -14.21 -11.40 23.99
N HIS A 164 -13.24 -12.10 23.41
CA HIS A 164 -11.96 -11.58 22.95
C HIS A 164 -11.97 -11.58 21.42
N VAL A 165 -11.67 -10.44 20.80
CA VAL A 165 -11.50 -10.36 19.34
C VAL A 165 -10.01 -10.19 19.06
N LEU A 166 -9.44 -11.13 18.32
CA LEU A 166 -8.04 -11.10 17.90
C LEU A 166 -7.95 -10.38 16.56
N MET A 167 -7.37 -9.18 16.56
CA MET A 167 -7.14 -8.41 15.33
C MET A 167 -5.71 -8.63 14.82
N LYS A 168 -5.54 -8.73 13.49
CA LYS A 168 -4.21 -8.89 12.89
C LYS A 168 -3.58 -7.51 12.67
N SER A 169 -2.38 -7.28 13.20
CA SER A 169 -1.62 -6.05 12.97
C SER A 169 -1.22 -5.89 11.49
N VAL A 170 -1.12 -4.62 11.06
CA VAL A 170 -0.55 -4.25 9.77
C VAL A 170 0.25 -2.96 9.90
N LEU A 171 1.48 -3.00 9.41
CA LEU A 171 2.36 -1.84 9.37
C LEU A 171 2.09 -1.05 8.08
N VAL A 172 1.70 0.22 8.19
CA VAL A 172 1.52 1.11 7.05
C VAL A 172 2.64 2.15 7.06
N ILE A 173 3.40 2.25 5.97
CA ILE A 173 4.55 3.17 5.83
C ILE A 173 4.33 4.05 4.59
N ASN A 174 4.41 5.36 4.74
CA ASN A 174 4.53 6.29 3.63
C ASN A 174 5.99 6.61 3.33
N LEU A 175 6.40 6.31 2.10
CA LEU A 175 7.65 6.74 1.49
C LEU A 175 7.33 7.76 0.40
N GLU A 176 7.54 9.04 0.67
CA GLU A 176 7.18 10.11 -0.27
C GLU A 176 7.98 10.02 -1.58
N VAL A 177 7.28 9.81 -2.70
CA VAL A 177 7.89 9.67 -4.03
C VAL A 177 7.15 10.52 -5.04
N LYS A 178 7.89 11.38 -5.75
CA LYS A 178 7.32 12.21 -6.83
C LYS A 178 6.82 11.33 -7.98
N ASP A 179 5.71 11.73 -8.60
CA ASP A 179 5.08 10.94 -9.64
C ASP A 179 5.69 11.16 -11.03
N ASN A 180 6.92 10.70 -11.21
CA ASN A 180 7.61 10.60 -12.49
C ASN A 180 8.39 9.27 -12.57
N HIS A 181 8.97 8.96 -13.73
CA HIS A 181 9.61 7.66 -13.96
C HIS A 181 10.91 7.51 -13.17
N GLU A 182 11.75 8.55 -13.12
CA GLU A 182 13.04 8.50 -12.43
C GLU A 182 12.86 8.30 -10.92
N GLU A 183 11.99 9.11 -10.31
CA GLU A 183 11.71 9.06 -8.87
C GLU A 183 10.98 7.78 -8.49
N ALA A 184 10.09 7.24 -9.34
CA ALA A 184 9.47 5.93 -9.11
C ALA A 184 10.51 4.80 -9.07
N ALA A 185 11.54 4.84 -9.93
CA ALA A 185 12.61 3.85 -9.91
C ALA A 185 13.50 3.98 -8.66
N VAL A 186 13.77 5.21 -8.20
CA VAL A 186 14.47 5.45 -6.93
C VAL A 186 13.63 4.95 -5.75
N GLY A 187 12.35 5.33 -5.71
CA GLY A 187 11.41 4.94 -4.67
C GLY A 187 11.21 3.42 -4.59
N ALA A 188 11.19 2.73 -5.72
CA ALA A 188 11.13 1.27 -5.76
C ALA A 188 12.35 0.61 -5.10
N ARG A 189 13.56 1.16 -5.34
CA ARG A 189 14.78 0.65 -4.68
C ARG A 189 14.75 0.90 -3.17
N LEU A 190 14.37 2.11 -2.77
CA LEU A 190 14.22 2.45 -1.35
C LEU A 190 13.18 1.57 -0.64
N ALA A 191 12.05 1.29 -1.30
CA ALA A 191 11.04 0.37 -0.76
C ALA A 191 11.59 -1.06 -0.64
N LEU A 192 12.37 -1.54 -1.62
CA LEU A 192 13.02 -2.84 -1.55
C LEU A 192 14.02 -2.90 -0.38
N ASP A 193 14.88 -1.90 -0.24
CA ASP A 193 15.88 -1.83 0.84
C ASP A 193 15.16 -1.90 2.21
N LEU A 194 14.11 -1.11 2.42
CA LEU A 194 13.34 -1.16 3.66
C LEU A 194 12.61 -2.49 3.88
N CYS A 195 12.10 -3.13 2.82
CA CYS A 195 11.51 -4.46 2.94
C CYS A 195 12.55 -5.50 3.37
N GLN A 196 13.79 -5.41 2.88
CA GLN A 196 14.88 -6.29 3.27
C GLN A 196 15.26 -6.07 4.75
N GLU A 197 15.39 -4.82 5.19
CA GLU A 197 15.64 -4.50 6.60
C GLU A 197 14.54 -5.04 7.52
N ILE A 198 13.27 -4.96 7.09
CA ILE A 198 12.13 -5.53 7.85
C ILE A 198 12.19 -7.07 7.90
N GLU A 199 12.51 -7.75 6.78
CA GLU A 199 12.64 -9.22 6.74
C GLU A 199 13.80 -9.75 7.58
N GLU A 200 14.81 -8.94 7.86
CA GLU A 200 15.93 -9.29 8.75
C GLU A 200 15.54 -9.27 10.24
N THR A 201 14.40 -8.65 10.59
CA THR A 201 13.89 -8.64 11.97
C THR A 201 13.16 -9.94 12.32
N GLU A 202 13.32 -10.40 13.56
CA GLU A 202 12.53 -11.53 14.06
C GLU A 202 11.05 -11.17 14.17
N MET A 203 10.73 -9.94 14.58
CA MET A 203 9.39 -9.38 14.71
C MET A 203 9.47 -7.86 14.49
N TRP A 204 8.77 -7.35 13.48
CA TRP A 204 8.88 -5.93 13.15
C TRP A 204 8.20 -5.06 14.20
N GLU A 205 7.17 -5.57 14.88
CA GLU A 205 6.41 -4.88 15.91
C GLU A 205 7.29 -4.32 17.03
N ASP A 206 8.32 -5.08 17.42
CA ASP A 206 9.24 -4.72 18.51
C ASP A 206 10.42 -3.85 18.03
N SER A 207 10.67 -3.79 16.71
CA SER A 207 11.90 -3.21 16.12
C SER A 207 11.64 -2.09 15.12
N ILE A 208 10.38 -1.76 14.82
CA ILE A 208 10.05 -0.85 13.73
C ILE A 208 10.62 0.56 13.92
N ASP A 209 10.63 1.08 15.16
CA ASP A 209 11.22 2.39 15.46
C ASP A 209 12.71 2.43 15.11
N ASP A 210 13.45 1.39 15.45
CA ASP A 210 14.89 1.29 15.19
C ASP A 210 15.17 1.12 13.69
N VAL A 211 14.38 0.28 13.00
CA VAL A 211 14.45 0.09 11.54
C VAL A 211 14.20 1.42 10.82
N VAL A 212 13.13 2.13 11.18
CA VAL A 212 12.80 3.43 10.59
C VAL A 212 13.92 4.44 10.86
N ALA A 213 14.39 4.56 12.11
CA ALA A 213 15.46 5.50 12.45
C ALA A 213 16.77 5.22 11.68
N ALA A 214 17.13 3.94 11.53
CA ALA A 214 18.30 3.52 10.75
C ALA A 214 18.14 3.88 9.27
N PHE A 215 16.98 3.54 8.69
CA PHE A 215 16.66 3.83 7.29
C PHE A 215 16.67 5.33 7.00
N GLU A 216 16.02 6.14 7.83
CA GLU A 216 15.97 7.60 7.67
C GLU A 216 17.37 8.22 7.68
N LYS A 217 18.24 7.74 8.60
CA LYS A 217 19.63 8.17 8.71
C LYS A 217 20.45 7.77 7.48
N GLN A 218 20.29 6.54 6.99
CA GLN A 218 21.01 6.01 5.84
C GLN A 218 20.64 6.74 4.55
N HIS A 219 19.34 6.88 4.28
CA HIS A 219 18.83 7.38 3.00
C HIS A 219 18.53 8.89 3.00
N ARG A 220 18.61 9.56 4.16
CA ARG A 220 18.26 10.99 4.34
C ARG A 220 16.84 11.29 3.84
N ARG A 221 15.92 10.38 4.14
CA ARG A 221 14.49 10.47 3.84
C ARG A 221 13.74 10.38 5.15
N LYS A 222 12.64 11.12 5.28
CA LYS A 222 11.71 10.91 6.38
C LYS A 222 10.64 9.92 5.95
N LEU A 223 10.26 9.05 6.87
CA LEU A 223 9.12 8.15 6.73
C LEU A 223 8.01 8.63 7.67
N LEU A 224 6.78 8.44 7.22
CA LEU A 224 5.62 8.45 8.11
C LEU A 224 5.17 6.99 8.20
N TYR A 225 4.85 6.51 9.40
CA TYR A 225 4.30 5.17 9.54
C TYR A 225 3.25 5.11 10.65
N SER A 226 2.39 4.10 10.58
CA SER A 226 1.37 3.80 11.57
C SER A 226 1.13 2.30 11.63
N ILE A 227 0.76 1.82 12.81
CA ILE A 227 0.30 0.45 13.01
C ILE A 227 -1.22 0.48 13.03
N SER A 228 -1.84 -0.32 12.17
CA SER A 228 -3.29 -0.51 12.09
C SER A 228 -3.64 -1.98 12.28
N PHE A 229 -4.93 -2.31 12.26
CA PHE A 229 -5.42 -3.66 12.51
C PHE A 229 -6.54 -4.02 11.54
N TYR A 230 -6.53 -5.25 11.04
CA TYR A 230 -7.63 -5.87 10.28
C TYR A 230 -8.64 -6.53 11.20
#